data_AF-A0A7Y2DI18-F1
#
_entry.id   AF-A0A7Y2DI18-F1
#
_cell.length_a   1.000
_cell.length_b   1.000
_cell.length_c   1.000
_cell.angle_alpha   90.00
_cell.angle_beta   90.00
_cell.angle_gamma   90.00
#
_symmetry.space_group_name_H-M   'P 1'
#
loop_
_entity.id
_entity.type
_entity.pdbx_description
1 polymer ?
#
loop_
_entity_poly.entity_id
_entity_poly.type
_entity_poly.pdbx_seq_one_letter_code
_entity_poly.pdbx_strand_id
1 'polypeptide(L)' 'FLDLHKFRQLSGEIGNRFNVRHQSPQLLVIKNGEVAVHDSHGAITEINLENYI' A
#
# COMPACT_ATOMS: atom_id res chain seq x y z
N PHE A 1 16.23 7.93 4.96
CA PHE A 1 15.54 7.24 3.84
C PHE A 1 15.59 5.75 4.09
N LEU A 2 14.45 5.05 3.97
CA LEU A 2 14.37 3.59 4.01
C LEU A 2 14.78 3.05 2.64
N ASP A 3 15.75 2.14 2.57
CA ASP A 3 16.18 1.52 1.32
C ASP A 3 15.14 0.48 0.85
N LEU A 4 14.23 0.90 -0.03
CA LEU A 4 13.14 0.06 -0.52
C LEU A 4 13.62 -1.18 -1.29
N HIS A 5 14.84 -1.18 -1.83
CA HIS A 5 15.41 -2.38 -2.45
C HIS A 5 15.85 -3.39 -1.40
N LYS A 6 16.48 -2.93 -0.32
CA LYS A 6 16.85 -3.78 0.82
C LYS A 6 15.63 -4.40 1.51
N PHE A 7 14.50 -3.70 1.52
CA PHE A 7 13.25 -4.15 2.13
C PHE A 7 12.21 -4.67 1.14
N ARG A 8 12.62 -5.07 -0.08
CA ARG A 8 11.70 -5.66 -1.08
C ARG A 8 10.96 -6.87 -0.54
N GLN A 9 11.62 -7.71 0.27
CA GLN A 9 11.00 -8.88 0.90
C GLN A 9 9.85 -8.45 1.82
N LEU A 10 10.10 -7.49 2.71
CA LEU A 10 9.08 -6.94 3.60
C LEU A 10 7.90 -6.33 2.84
N SER A 11 8.18 -5.59 1.76
CA SER A 11 7.12 -5.00 0.94
C SER A 11 6.28 -6.06 0.19
N GLY A 12 6.93 -7.15 -0.25
CA GLY A 12 6.23 -8.32 -0.79
C GLY A 12 5.37 -9.03 0.26
N GLU A 13 5.86 -9.16 1.51
CA GLU A 13 5.11 -9.74 2.63
C GLU A 13 3.86 -8.93 2.98
N ILE A 14 3.91 -7.59 2.88
CA ILE A 14 2.72 -6.73 3.04
C ILE A 14 1.66 -7.09 1.99
N GLY A 15 2.07 -7.26 0.72
CA GLY A 15 1.16 -7.69 -0.34
C GLY A 15 0.50 -9.03 -0.05
N ASN A 16 1.28 -10.01 0.40
CA ASN A 16 0.76 -11.32 0.80
C ASN A 16 -0.19 -11.24 2.00
N ARG A 17 0.17 -10.49 3.05
CA ARG A 17 -0.62 -10.35 4.28
C ARG A 17 -1.99 -9.76 4.02
N PHE A 18 -2.08 -8.77 3.14
CA PHE A 18 -3.32 -8.08 2.83
C PHE A 18 -4.01 -8.59 1.56
N ASN A 19 -3.47 -9.65 0.94
CA ASN A 19 -3.94 -10.18 -0.34
C ASN A 19 -4.04 -9.11 -1.45
N VAL A 20 -3.08 -8.19 -1.47
CA VAL A 20 -2.96 -7.11 -2.47
C VAL A 20 -1.71 -7.35 -3.30
N ARG A 21 -1.81 -7.23 -4.62
CA ARG A 21 -0.64 -7.35 -5.50
C ARG A 21 0.35 -6.22 -5.21
N HIS A 22 1.60 -6.57 -4.92
CA HIS A 22 2.67 -5.60 -4.71
C HIS A 22 2.94 -4.76 -5.98
N GLN A 23 3.03 -3.44 -5.81
CA GLN A 23 3.33 -2.45 -6.85
C GLN A 23 4.26 -1.36 -6.27
N SER A 24 4.89 -0.56 -7.13
CA SER A 24 5.69 0.60 -6.70
C SER A 24 5.62 1.75 -7.70
N PRO A 25 5.21 2.96 -7.30
CA PRO A 25 4.73 3.34 -5.97
C PRO A 25 3.34 2.73 -5.67
N GLN A 26 3.02 2.55 -4.38
CA GLN A 26 1.76 1.95 -3.94
C GLN A 26 1.31 2.54 -2.59
N LEU A 27 0.00 2.76 -2.43
CA LEU A 27 -0.65 3.23 -1.21
C LEU A 27 -1.65 2.17 -0.72
N LEU A 28 -1.61 1.84 0.57
CA LEU A 28 -2.63 1.05 1.27
C LEU A 28 -3.12 1.86 2.48
N VAL A 29 -4.43 1.98 2.66
CA VAL A 29 -5.03 2.50 3.89
C VAL A 29 -5.62 1.32 4.67
N ILE A 30 -5.12 1.11 5.88
CA ILE A 30 -5.50 -0.03 6.73
C ILE A 30 -6.36 0.49 7.88
N LYS A 31 -7.59 0.00 8.00
CA LYS A 31 -8.49 0.27 9.14
C LYS A 31 -8.89 -1.06 9.78
N ASN A 32 -8.79 -1.15 11.10
CA ASN A 32 -9.16 -2.35 11.88
C ASN A 32 -8.50 -3.66 11.40
N GLY A 33 -7.27 -3.57 10.89
CA GLY A 33 -6.53 -4.73 10.40
C GLY A 33 -6.86 -5.16 8.96
N GLU A 34 -7.76 -4.46 8.27
CA GLU A 34 -8.16 -4.74 6.89
C GLU A 34 -7.83 -3.56 5.96
N VAL A 35 -7.64 -3.83 4.66
CA VAL A 35 -7.40 -2.79 3.66
C VAL A 35 -8.72 -2.12 3.30
N ALA A 36 -8.88 -0.86 3.70
CA ALA A 36 -10.04 -0.05 3.37
C ALA A 36 -9.99 0.50 1.94
N VAL A 37 -8.79 0.84 1.46
CA VAL A 37 -8.52 1.23 0.07
C VAL A 37 -7.05 1.00 -0.27
N HIS A 38 -6.75 0.69 -1.52
CA HIS A 38 -5.39 0.67 -2.03
C HIS A 38 -5.34 1.04 -3.51
N ASP A 39 -4.26 1.68 -3.94
CA ASP A 39 -3.97 1.91 -5.36
C ASP A 39 -2.45 2.10 -5.61
N SER A 40 -2.03 2.27 -6.86
CA SER A 40 -0.64 2.35 -7.28
C SER A 40 -0.40 3.35 -8.41
N HIS A 41 0.86 3.74 -8.61
CA HIS A 41 1.26 4.65 -9.69
C HIS A 41 0.47 5.97 -9.67
N GLY A 42 -0.02 6.42 -10.83
CA GLY A 42 -0.79 7.67 -10.96
C GLY A 42 -2.15 7.61 -10.27
N ALA A 43 -2.76 6.43 -10.16
CA ALA A 43 -4.10 6.30 -9.57
C ALA A 43 -4.11 6.57 -8.05
N ILE A 44 -2.95 6.56 -7.39
CA ILE A 44 -2.80 7.01 -5.99
C ILE A 44 -3.37 8.43 -5.82
N THR A 45 -3.23 9.30 -6.82
CA THR A 45 -3.70 10.69 -6.72
C THR A 45 -5.21 10.83 -6.74
N GLU A 46 -5.93 9.78 -7.10
CA GLU A 46 -7.40 9.76 -7.12
C GLU A 46 -7.99 9.43 -5.74
N ILE A 47 -7.18 8.93 -4.80
CA ILE A 47 -7.61 8.62 -3.44
C ILE A 47 -7.71 9.90 -2.61
N ASN A 48 -8.94 10.27 -2.24
CA ASN A 48 -9.16 11.26 -1.18
C ASN A 48 -8.98 10.59 0.20
N LEU A 49 -7.84 10.86 0.85
CA LEU A 49 -7.50 10.30 2.16
C LEU A 49 -8.45 10.73 3.28
N GLU A 50 -9.11 11.89 3.18
CA GLU A 50 -10.02 12.38 4.23
C GLU A 50 -11.22 11.45 4.44
N ASN A 51 -11.63 10.71 3.40
CA ASN A 51 -12.67 9.69 3.48
C ASN A 51 -12.28 8.50 4.38
N TYR A 52 -10.98 8.37 4.69
CA TYR A 52 -10.39 7.26 5.42
C TYR A 52 -9.59 7.70 6.65
N ILE A 53 -9.77 8.92 7.14
CA ILE A 53 -9.31 9.32 8.48
C ILE A 53 -10.45 9.14 9.49
#